data_AF-B5R2H7-F1
#
_entry.id   AF-B5R2H7-F1
#
_cell.length_a   1.000
_cell.length_b   1.000
_cell.length_c   1.000
_cell.angle_alpha   90.00
_cell.angle_beta   90.00
_cell.angle_gamma   90.00
#
_symmetry.space_group_name_H-M   'P 1'
#
loop_
_entity.id
_entity.type
_entity.pdbx_description
1 polymer ?
#
loop_
_entity_poly.entity_id
_entity_poly.type
_entity_poly.pdbx_seq_one_letter_code
_entity_poly.pdbx_strand_id
1 'polypeptide(L)'
;MSSRILTSDVIGIDALLHDHHAVLAKSTGGAVAVFANNAPAFYAVTPARMAELLALEEKLSRPGSDVALDAQFYEEPEAAPVAIPCGKFAMYPAWQPDADFQRQAALWGVALREPVTAEELAAFIAYWQAEGKVFHHIQWQQKLARSVQISRSSNGGMPQRDINSVSEPDNHIPPGFRG
;
A
#
# COMPACT_ATOMS: atom_id res chain seq x y z
N MET A 1 -19.29 6.97 -12.55
CA MET A 1 -20.29 7.80 -11.83
C MET A 1 -21.35 6.87 -11.25
N SER A 2 -21.67 6.96 -9.96
CA SER A 2 -22.73 6.13 -9.34
C SER A 2 -24.09 6.52 -9.91
N SER A 3 -24.80 5.56 -10.50
CA SER A 3 -26.19 5.74 -10.95
C SER A 3 -27.12 5.66 -9.74
N ARG A 4 -28.03 6.63 -9.58
CA ARG A 4 -29.05 6.63 -8.54
C ARG A 4 -30.41 6.38 -9.18
N ILE A 5 -31.15 5.40 -8.66
CA ILE A 5 -32.54 5.15 -9.04
C ILE A 5 -33.49 5.83 -8.05
N LEU A 6 -34.58 6.39 -8.56
CA LEU A 6 -35.69 6.86 -7.74
C LEU A 6 -36.83 5.86 -7.87
N THR A 7 -37.42 5.48 -6.74
CA THR A 7 -38.55 4.55 -6.69
C THR A 7 -39.62 5.17 -5.82
N SER A 8 -40.81 5.36 -6.40
CA SER A 8 -42.00 5.89 -5.71
C SER A 8 -42.72 4.84 -4.87
N ASP A 9 -42.48 3.57 -5.17
CA ASP A 9 -43.26 2.47 -4.61
C ASP A 9 -42.63 2.03 -3.29
N VAL A 10 -43.43 2.10 -2.23
CA VAL A 10 -43.02 1.79 -0.87
C VAL A 10 -43.86 0.63 -0.36
N ILE A 11 -43.19 -0.36 0.25
CA ILE A 11 -43.86 -1.51 0.87
C ILE A 11 -43.27 -1.86 2.23
N GLY A 12 -44.10 -2.39 3.12
CA GLY A 12 -43.64 -3.02 4.36
C GLY A 12 -42.97 -4.37 4.11
N ILE A 13 -41.98 -4.70 4.93
CA ILE A 13 -41.23 -5.96 4.86
C ILE A 13 -42.15 -7.20 4.92
N ASP A 14 -43.20 -7.17 5.74
CA ASP A 14 -44.13 -8.29 5.88
C ASP A 14 -44.90 -8.59 4.59
N ALA A 15 -45.29 -7.54 3.85
CA ALA A 15 -46.01 -7.70 2.60
C ALA A 15 -45.10 -8.19 1.46
N LEU A 16 -43.80 -7.83 1.49
CA LEU A 16 -42.82 -8.41 0.58
C LEU A 16 -42.58 -9.90 0.88
N LEU A 17 -42.48 -10.28 2.15
CA LEU A 17 -42.27 -11.68 2.55
C LEU A 17 -43.46 -12.57 2.20
N HIS A 18 -44.68 -12.02 2.18
CA HIS A 18 -45.88 -12.77 1.85
C HIS A 18 -45.94 -13.16 0.36
N ASP A 19 -45.72 -12.20 -0.54
CA ASP A 19 -45.72 -12.45 -1.99
C ASP A 19 -44.83 -11.44 -2.73
N HIS A 20 -43.53 -11.68 -2.66
CA HIS A 20 -42.53 -10.88 -3.35
C HIS A 20 -42.76 -10.82 -4.87
N HIS A 21 -43.29 -11.87 -5.48
CA HIS A 21 -43.48 -11.94 -6.93
C HIS A 21 -44.60 -11.02 -7.40
N ALA A 22 -45.75 -11.02 -6.70
CA ALA A 22 -46.86 -10.13 -7.02
C ALA A 22 -46.54 -8.66 -6.73
N VAL A 23 -45.79 -8.39 -5.64
CA VAL A 23 -45.34 -7.04 -5.29
C VAL A 23 -44.43 -6.47 -6.37
N LEU A 24 -43.41 -7.23 -6.77
CA LEU A 24 -42.47 -6.79 -7.81
C LEU A 24 -43.15 -6.66 -9.17
N ALA A 25 -44.11 -7.53 -9.50
CA ALA A 25 -44.86 -7.45 -10.75
C ALA A 25 -45.79 -6.21 -10.83
N LYS A 26 -46.28 -5.72 -9.69
CA LYS A 26 -47.09 -4.49 -9.61
C LYS A 26 -46.26 -3.21 -9.56
N SER A 27 -44.97 -3.32 -9.27
CA SER A 27 -44.10 -2.16 -9.08
C SER A 27 -43.88 -1.39 -10.38
N THR A 28 -44.02 -0.07 -10.30
CA THR A 28 -43.80 0.85 -11.41
C THR A 28 -42.29 0.98 -11.64
N GLY A 29 -41.79 0.30 -12.67
CA GLY A 29 -40.36 0.31 -13.01
C GLY A 29 -39.53 -0.80 -12.35
N GLY A 30 -40.17 -1.83 -11.79
CA GLY A 30 -39.47 -3.03 -11.33
C GLY A 30 -38.60 -2.84 -10.10
N ALA A 31 -38.85 -1.81 -9.30
CA ALA A 31 -38.14 -1.51 -8.06
C ALA A 31 -39.12 -1.09 -6.97
N VAL A 32 -38.88 -1.48 -5.72
CA VAL A 32 -39.69 -1.11 -4.54
C VAL A 32 -38.78 -0.82 -3.35
N ALA A 33 -39.08 0.24 -2.60
CA ALA A 33 -38.44 0.55 -1.33
C ALA A 33 -39.11 -0.22 -0.19
N VAL A 34 -38.34 -1.04 0.52
CA VAL A 34 -38.84 -1.93 1.58
C VAL A 34 -38.57 -1.29 2.93
N PHE A 35 -39.61 -1.13 3.73
CA PHE A 35 -39.55 -0.53 5.07
C PHE A 35 -39.84 -1.58 6.14
N ALA A 36 -39.07 -1.56 7.22
CA ALA A 36 -39.32 -2.33 8.44
C ALA A 36 -39.48 -1.35 9.61
N ASN A 37 -40.55 -1.46 10.38
CA ASN A 37 -40.82 -0.57 11.53
C ASN A 37 -40.76 0.93 11.18
N ASN A 38 -41.33 1.31 10.04
CA ASN A 38 -41.34 2.70 9.53
C ASN A 38 -39.94 3.28 9.24
N ALA A 39 -38.93 2.42 9.09
CA ALA A 39 -37.57 2.78 8.67
C ALA A 39 -37.21 2.05 7.36
N PRO A 40 -36.48 2.71 6.43
CA PRO A 40 -36.05 2.08 5.19
C PRO A 40 -35.04 0.97 5.48
N ALA A 41 -35.33 -0.25 5.03
CA ALA A 41 -34.48 -1.41 5.22
C ALA A 41 -33.59 -1.67 4.00
N PHE A 42 -34.18 -1.85 2.82
CA PHE A 42 -33.47 -2.09 1.55
C PHE A 42 -34.39 -1.82 0.35
N TYR A 43 -33.84 -1.94 -0.87
CA TYR A 43 -34.61 -1.88 -2.11
C TYR A 43 -34.69 -3.28 -2.74
N ALA A 44 -35.87 -3.67 -3.19
CA ALA A 44 -36.08 -4.89 -3.97
C ALA A 44 -36.25 -4.52 -5.44
N VAL A 45 -35.61 -5.26 -6.35
CA VAL A 45 -35.69 -5.03 -7.80
C VAL A 45 -35.97 -6.33 -8.55
N THR A 46 -36.65 -6.25 -9.69
CA THR A 46 -36.83 -7.41 -10.57
C THR A 46 -35.52 -7.76 -11.27
N PRO A 47 -35.31 -9.04 -11.66
CA PRO A 47 -34.13 -9.43 -12.44
C PRO A 47 -34.00 -8.66 -13.75
N ALA A 48 -35.12 -8.39 -14.44
CA ALA A 48 -35.15 -7.59 -15.66
C ALA A 48 -34.65 -6.16 -15.41
N ARG A 49 -35.13 -5.53 -14.33
CA ARG A 49 -34.69 -4.18 -13.96
C ARG A 49 -33.21 -4.15 -13.56
N MET A 50 -32.73 -5.16 -12.83
CA MET A 50 -31.32 -5.29 -12.49
C MET A 50 -30.44 -5.38 -13.76
N ALA A 51 -30.84 -6.17 -14.75
CA ALA A 51 -30.12 -6.29 -16.01
C ALA A 51 -30.06 -4.97 -16.78
N GLU A 52 -31.14 -4.19 -16.79
CA GLU A 52 -31.16 -2.85 -17.38
C GLU A 52 -30.18 -1.89 -16.67
N LEU A 53 -30.12 -1.92 -15.34
CA LEU A 53 -29.23 -1.06 -14.56
C LEU A 53 -27.76 -1.42 -14.80
N LEU A 54 -27.43 -2.71 -14.82
CA LEU A 54 -26.09 -3.19 -15.16
C LEU A 54 -25.69 -2.78 -16.59
N ALA A 55 -26.59 -2.90 -17.56
CA ALA A 55 -26.33 -2.48 -18.93
C ALA A 55 -26.17 -0.95 -19.06
N LEU A 56 -26.86 -0.17 -18.24
CA LEU A 56 -26.67 1.29 -18.16
C LEU A 56 -25.32 1.64 -17.54
N GLU A 57 -24.94 0.96 -16.46
CA GLU A 57 -23.64 1.14 -15.80
C GLU A 57 -22.49 0.81 -16.77
N GLU A 58 -22.59 -0.29 -17.50
CA GLU A 58 -21.61 -0.68 -18.52
C GLU A 58 -21.50 0.35 -19.66
N LYS A 59 -22.63 0.92 -20.09
CA LYS A 59 -22.63 2.00 -21.10
C LYS A 59 -22.01 3.29 -20.58
N LEU A 60 -22.22 3.61 -19.31
CA LEU A 60 -21.65 4.81 -18.67
C LEU A 60 -20.18 4.63 -18.28
N SER A 61 -19.73 3.40 -18.02
CA SER A 61 -18.32 3.08 -17.80
C SER A 61 -17.53 3.02 -19.10
N ARG A 62 -18.21 2.82 -20.24
CA ARG A 62 -17.57 2.91 -21.55
C ARG A 62 -17.19 4.37 -21.82
N PRO A 63 -15.89 4.68 -22.07
CA PRO A 63 -15.47 6.02 -22.38
C PRO A 63 -16.19 6.51 -23.65
N GLY A 64 -16.94 7.61 -23.53
CA GLY A 64 -17.69 8.23 -24.65
C GLY A 64 -16.80 8.91 -25.69
N SER A 65 -15.50 8.64 -25.69
CA SER A 65 -14.52 9.17 -26.64
C SER A 65 -13.62 8.06 -27.15
N ASP A 66 -13.38 8.05 -28.45
CA ASP A 66 -12.46 7.16 -29.20
C ASP A 66 -10.97 7.37 -28.87
N VAL A 67 -10.69 8.07 -27.77
CA VAL A 67 -9.37 8.25 -27.16
C VAL A 67 -9.48 7.68 -25.75
N ALA A 68 -9.19 6.39 -25.60
CA ALA A 68 -8.93 5.83 -24.29
C ALA A 68 -7.51 6.24 -23.90
N LEU A 69 -7.39 7.24 -23.00
CA LEU A 69 -6.22 7.29 -22.14
C LEU A 69 -6.32 6.03 -21.28
N ASP A 70 -5.59 4.98 -21.67
CA ASP A 70 -5.57 3.73 -20.93
C ASP A 70 -5.22 4.07 -19.48
N ALA A 71 -6.15 3.83 -18.55
CA ALA A 71 -5.86 3.95 -17.13
C ALA A 71 -4.65 3.07 -16.76
N GLN A 72 -4.39 2.02 -17.54
CA GLN A 72 -3.20 1.17 -17.45
C GLN A 72 -1.86 1.91 -17.63
N PHE A 73 -1.83 3.08 -18.27
CA PHE A 73 -0.61 3.90 -18.39
C PHE A 73 -0.40 4.87 -17.23
N TYR A 74 -1.44 5.15 -16.44
CA TYR A 74 -1.41 6.10 -15.31
C TYR A 74 -1.67 5.44 -13.95
N GLU A 75 -2.19 4.22 -13.92
CA GLU A 75 -2.23 3.35 -12.75
C GLU A 75 -0.83 2.78 -12.55
N GLU A 76 -0.05 3.51 -11.74
CA GLU A 76 1.05 2.90 -11.01
C GLU A 76 0.49 1.62 -10.36
N PRO A 77 1.07 0.43 -10.62
CA PRO A 77 0.47 -0.81 -10.18
C PRO A 77 0.34 -0.73 -8.67
N GLU A 78 -0.90 -0.64 -8.18
CA GLU A 78 -1.18 -0.63 -6.76
C GLU A 78 -0.57 -1.93 -6.23
N ALA A 79 0.56 -1.79 -5.54
CA ALA A 79 1.42 -2.91 -5.22
C ALA A 79 0.59 -3.89 -4.40
N ALA A 80 0.18 -4.99 -5.02
CA ALA A 80 -0.56 -6.05 -4.36
C ALA A 80 0.16 -6.36 -3.04
N PRO A 81 -0.56 -6.46 -1.90
CA PRO A 81 0.08 -6.58 -0.60
C PRO A 81 1.02 -7.77 -0.65
N VAL A 82 2.32 -7.49 -0.67
CA VAL A 82 3.36 -8.51 -0.79
C VAL A 82 3.31 -9.29 0.50
N ALA A 83 2.69 -10.46 0.45
CA ALA A 83 2.55 -11.33 1.60
C ALA A 83 3.95 -11.59 2.18
N ILE A 84 4.17 -11.14 3.41
CA ILE A 84 5.42 -11.37 4.13
C ILE A 84 5.61 -12.89 4.23
N PRO A 85 6.68 -13.47 3.66
CA PRO A 85 6.87 -14.91 3.67
C PRO A 85 6.94 -15.43 5.11
N CYS A 86 6.10 -16.41 5.44
CA CYS A 86 6.17 -17.11 6.72
C CYS A 86 7.41 -18.01 6.75
N GLY A 87 8.16 -17.99 7.85
CA GLY A 87 9.39 -18.78 8.01
C GLY A 87 10.67 -18.02 7.63
N LYS A 88 11.70 -18.73 7.17
CA LYS A 88 12.96 -18.15 6.74
C LYS A 88 12.93 -17.87 5.24
N PHE A 89 13.41 -16.71 4.83
CA PHE A 89 13.52 -16.33 3.43
C PHE A 89 14.81 -15.54 3.17
N ALA A 90 15.28 -15.60 1.92
CA ALA A 90 16.36 -14.75 1.43
C ALA A 90 15.81 -13.35 1.13
N MET A 91 16.66 -12.33 1.27
CA MET A 91 16.26 -10.94 0.99
C MET A 91 15.82 -10.77 -0.47
N TYR A 92 14.75 -10.00 -0.70
CA TYR A 92 14.17 -9.76 -2.02
C TYR A 92 13.89 -8.27 -2.25
N PRO A 93 13.86 -7.79 -3.51
CA PRO A 93 13.77 -6.34 -3.82
C PRO A 93 12.57 -5.61 -3.23
N ALA A 94 11.42 -6.28 -3.14
CA ALA A 94 10.17 -5.70 -2.63
C ALA A 94 9.99 -5.87 -1.11
N TRP A 95 11.02 -6.31 -0.38
CA TRP A 95 10.91 -6.50 1.07
C TRP A 95 10.77 -5.15 1.77
N GLN A 96 9.81 -5.05 2.67
CA GLN A 96 9.57 -3.88 3.51
C GLN A 96 9.58 -4.30 4.98
N PRO A 97 10.12 -3.47 5.90
CA PRO A 97 9.92 -3.68 7.33
C PRO A 97 8.47 -3.38 7.72
N ASP A 98 8.07 -3.76 8.94
CA ASP A 98 6.72 -3.46 9.43
C ASP A 98 6.45 -1.95 9.51
N ALA A 99 5.20 -1.53 9.37
CA ALA A 99 4.82 -0.12 9.49
C ALA A 99 5.20 0.50 10.85
N ASP A 100 5.27 -0.31 11.90
CA ASP A 100 5.70 0.08 13.24
C ASP A 100 7.19 -0.19 13.52
N PHE A 101 8.01 -0.36 12.48
CA PHE A 101 9.44 -0.66 12.58
C PHE A 101 10.21 0.24 13.55
N GLN A 102 9.96 1.55 13.57
CA GLN A 102 10.64 2.46 14.50
C GLN A 102 10.34 2.12 15.97
N ARG A 103 9.09 1.74 16.26
CA ARG A 103 8.66 1.30 17.59
C ARG A 103 9.33 -0.03 17.96
N GLN A 104 9.40 -0.97 17.01
CA GLN A 104 10.09 -2.26 17.20
C GLN A 104 11.61 -2.07 17.40
N ALA A 105 12.23 -1.19 16.63
CA ALA A 105 13.65 -0.85 16.77
C ALA A 105 13.95 -0.28 18.16
N ALA A 106 13.11 0.61 18.68
CA ALA A 106 13.23 1.14 20.02
C ALA A 106 13.16 0.04 21.11
N LEU A 107 12.28 -0.96 20.93
CA LEU A 107 12.19 -2.13 21.81
C LEU A 107 13.48 -2.99 21.79
N TRP A 108 14.20 -3.02 20.66
CA TRP A 108 15.50 -3.68 20.55
C TRP A 108 16.68 -2.79 20.98
N GLY A 109 16.42 -1.62 21.57
CA GLY A 109 17.45 -0.69 22.05
C GLY A 109 18.04 0.22 20.96
N VAL A 110 17.40 0.32 19.79
CA VAL A 110 17.82 1.18 18.68
C VAL A 110 16.85 2.36 18.53
N ALA A 111 17.25 3.53 19.02
CA ALA A 111 16.45 4.75 18.94
C ALA A 111 16.66 5.47 17.59
N LEU A 112 15.82 5.17 16.60
CA LEU A 112 15.79 5.87 15.31
C LEU A 112 15.00 7.17 15.45
N ARG A 113 15.66 8.33 15.29
CA ARG A 113 15.02 9.66 15.36
C ARG A 113 14.22 10.02 14.10
N GLU A 114 14.62 9.44 12.98
CA GLU A 114 14.03 9.66 11.65
C GLU A 114 13.67 8.31 11.05
N PRO A 115 12.64 8.22 10.18
CA PRO A 115 12.32 7.00 9.46
C PRO A 115 13.51 6.50 8.63
N VAL A 116 13.54 5.20 8.35
CA VAL A 116 14.52 4.61 7.43
C VAL A 116 14.29 5.21 6.04
N THR A 117 15.34 5.75 5.43
CA THR A 117 15.22 6.33 4.09
C THR A 117 15.12 5.23 3.04
N ALA A 118 14.55 5.53 1.88
CA ALA A 118 14.48 4.58 0.76
C ALA A 118 15.90 4.11 0.33
N GLU A 119 16.90 5.00 0.41
CA GLU A 119 18.30 4.71 0.10
C GLU A 119 18.92 3.73 1.11
N GLU A 120 18.72 3.94 2.41
CA GLU A 120 19.21 3.04 3.46
C GLU A 120 18.61 1.64 3.30
N LEU A 121 17.31 1.57 2.98
CA LEU A 121 16.62 0.30 2.74
C LEU A 121 17.13 -0.39 1.47
N ALA A 122 17.26 0.34 0.36
CA ALA A 122 17.77 -0.20 -0.90
C ALA A 122 19.20 -0.73 -0.76
N ALA A 123 20.07 0.00 -0.06
CA ALA A 123 21.44 -0.44 0.21
C ALA A 123 21.48 -1.73 1.06
N PHE A 124 20.64 -1.81 2.08
CA PHE A 124 20.50 -3.01 2.91
C PHE A 124 20.01 -4.21 2.10
N ILE A 125 18.96 -4.02 1.29
CA ILE A 125 18.40 -5.07 0.43
C ILE A 125 19.46 -5.57 -0.56
N ALA A 126 20.16 -4.67 -1.25
CA ALA A 126 21.18 -5.02 -2.24
C ALA A 126 22.31 -5.88 -1.65
N TYR A 127 22.83 -5.50 -0.47
CA TYR A 127 23.87 -6.26 0.21
C TYR A 127 23.40 -7.67 0.60
N TRP A 128 22.24 -7.77 1.25
CA TRP A 128 21.75 -9.06 1.75
C TRP A 128 21.18 -9.97 0.67
N GLN A 129 20.71 -9.40 -0.45
CA GLN A 129 20.31 -10.16 -1.62
C GLN A 129 21.53 -10.82 -2.28
N ALA A 130 22.67 -10.13 -2.35
CA ALA A 130 23.92 -10.71 -2.85
C ALA A 130 24.52 -11.76 -1.89
N GLU A 131 24.38 -11.55 -0.58
CA GLU A 131 24.89 -12.48 0.45
C GLU A 131 24.13 -13.83 0.47
N GLY A 132 22.87 -13.87 0.02
CA GLY A 132 22.08 -15.11 -0.14
C GLY A 132 21.69 -15.82 1.16
N LYS A 133 21.91 -15.20 2.33
CA LYS A 133 21.52 -15.76 3.64
C LYS A 133 20.01 -15.70 3.87
N VAL A 134 19.48 -16.68 4.62
CA VAL A 134 18.05 -16.79 4.94
C VAL A 134 17.79 -16.50 6.43
N PHE A 135 16.83 -15.62 6.70
CA PHE A 135 16.40 -15.27 8.07
C PHE A 135 14.87 -15.11 8.14
N HIS A 136 14.33 -15.12 9.35
CA HIS A 136 12.93 -14.76 9.59
C HIS A 136 12.72 -13.25 9.45
N HIS A 137 11.48 -12.84 9.20
CA HIS A 137 11.10 -11.43 9.05
C HIS A 137 11.60 -10.55 10.22
N ILE A 138 11.37 -10.96 11.47
CA ILE A 138 11.81 -10.20 12.66
C ILE A 138 13.34 -10.11 12.77
N GLN A 139 14.07 -11.14 12.31
CA GLN A 139 15.53 -11.15 12.32
C GLN A 139 16.09 -10.18 11.26
N TRP A 140 15.40 -10.07 10.12
CA TRP A 140 15.72 -9.07 9.11
C TRP A 140 15.51 -7.65 9.62
N GLN A 141 14.39 -7.38 10.28
CA GLN A 141 14.14 -6.07 10.90
C GLN A 141 15.21 -5.73 11.96
N GLN A 142 15.59 -6.67 12.83
CA GLN A 142 16.67 -6.45 13.81
C GLN A 142 18.03 -6.17 13.17
N LYS A 143 18.32 -6.76 12.01
CA LYS A 143 19.54 -6.50 11.23
C LYS A 143 19.48 -5.12 10.60
N LEU A 144 18.34 -4.75 10.02
CA LEU A 144 18.12 -3.42 9.45
C LEU A 144 18.30 -2.34 10.52
N ALA A 145 17.68 -2.50 11.70
CA ALA A 145 17.78 -1.54 12.79
C ALA A 145 19.25 -1.29 13.20
N ARG A 146 20.03 -2.36 13.39
CA ARG A 146 21.47 -2.24 13.69
C ARG A 146 22.27 -1.64 12.54
N SER A 147 21.97 -2.01 11.30
CA SER A 147 22.63 -1.45 10.12
C SER A 147 22.44 0.06 10.03
N VAL A 148 21.19 0.52 10.16
CA VAL A 148 20.84 1.94 10.12
C VAL A 148 21.48 2.69 11.29
N GLN A 149 21.47 2.12 12.50
CA GLN A 149 22.16 2.70 13.64
C GLN A 149 23.65 2.93 13.37
N ILE A 150 24.34 1.92 12.84
CA ILE A 150 25.77 1.99 12.51
C ILE A 150 25.99 3.05 11.42
N SER A 151 25.25 3.00 10.32
CA SER A 151 25.37 3.96 9.21
C SER A 151 25.15 5.41 9.65
N ARG A 152 24.14 5.66 10.50
CA ARG A 152 23.88 7.02 11.02
C ARG A 152 24.93 7.47 12.03
N SER A 153 25.47 6.55 12.84
CA SER A 153 26.57 6.86 13.75
C SER A 153 27.86 7.21 13.00
N SER A 154 28.13 6.60 11.85
CA SER A 154 29.26 6.97 10.99
C SER A 154 29.02 8.28 10.24
N ASN A 155 27.81 8.51 9.73
CA ASN A 155 27.47 9.72 8.97
C ASN A 155 27.47 10.99 9.85
N GLY A 156 27.29 10.85 11.16
CA GLY A 156 27.31 11.98 12.11
C GLY A 156 28.71 12.47 12.52
N GLY A 157 29.80 11.88 12.01
CA GLY A 157 31.16 12.19 12.48
C GLY A 157 32.23 12.45 11.41
N MET A 158 32.05 12.01 10.16
CA MET A 158 32.94 12.33 9.03
C MET A 158 32.26 11.88 7.74
N PRO A 159 32.24 12.71 6.67
CA PRO A 159 31.87 12.21 5.34
C PRO A 159 32.80 11.06 4.97
N GLN A 160 32.25 10.09 4.24
CA GLN A 160 32.95 8.92 3.72
C GLN A 160 34.34 9.35 3.21
N ARG A 161 35.41 8.82 3.81
CA ARG A 161 36.79 9.09 3.36
C ARG A 161 36.84 8.76 1.87
N ASP A 162 37.08 9.77 1.03
CA ASP A 162 37.33 9.54 -0.37
C ASP A 162 38.60 8.67 -0.46
N ILE A 163 38.43 7.45 -0.96
CA ILE A 163 39.52 6.49 -1.12
C ILE A 163 40.58 7.03 -2.09
N ASN A 164 40.24 8.03 -2.91
CA ASN A 164 41.16 8.72 -3.81
C ASN A 164 41.73 10.03 -3.23
N SER A 165 41.32 10.48 -2.03
CA SER A 165 42.00 11.61 -1.39
C SER A 165 43.33 11.15 -0.82
N VAL A 166 44.41 11.39 -1.56
CA VAL A 166 45.77 11.23 -1.05
C VAL A 166 46.00 12.36 -0.05
N SER A 167 46.25 12.05 1.22
CA SER A 167 46.68 13.05 2.21
C SER A 167 47.91 13.77 1.67
N GLU A 168 47.85 15.09 1.51
CA GLU A 168 49.05 15.86 1.17
C GLU A 168 50.10 15.61 2.28
N PRO A 169 51.34 15.20 1.93
CA PRO A 169 52.38 15.05 2.92
C PRO A 169 52.69 16.41 3.54
N ASP A 170 52.83 16.41 4.87
CA ASP A 170 53.20 17.60 5.64
C ASP A 170 54.56 18.13 5.14
N ASN A 171 54.54 19.28 4.48
CA ASN A 171 55.72 19.96 3.96
C ASN A 171 56.43 20.83 5.01
N HIS A 172 56.06 20.74 6.29
CA HIS A 172 56.70 21.51 7.35
C HIS A 172 57.96 20.80 7.87
N ILE A 173 59.14 21.20 7.36
CA ILE A 173 60.43 20.78 7.94
C ILE A 173 60.56 21.38 9.35
N PRO A 174 60.76 20.57 10.41
CA PRO A 174 60.96 21.10 11.75
C PRO A 174 62.25 21.94 11.84
N PRO A 175 62.23 23.07 12.57
CA PRO A 175 63.45 23.85 12.81
C PRO A 175 64.48 22.99 13.54
N GLY A 176 65.65 22.77 12.93
CA GLY A 176 66.73 21.94 13.48
C GLY A 176 67.24 20.84 12.55
N PHE A 177 66.50 20.50 11.48
CA PHE A 177 66.90 19.50 10.47
C PHE A 177 67.42 20.15 9.17
N ARG A 178 68.36 21.10 9.27
CA ARG A 178 69.23 21.46 8.14
C ARG A 178 70.61 20.86 8.37
N GLY A 179 70.98 19.89 7.52
CA GLY A 179 72.39 19.60 7.24
C GLY A 179 73.04 20.69 6.40
#